data_AF-B2THR0-F1
#
_entry.id   AF-B2THR0-F1
#
_cell.length_a   1.000
_cell.length_b   1.000
_cell.length_c   1.000
_cell.angle_alpha   90.00
_cell.angle_beta   90.00
_cell.angle_gamma   90.00
#
_symmetry.space_group_name_H-M   'P 1'
#
loop_
_entity.id
_entity.type
_entity.pdbx_description
1 polymer ?
#
loop_
_entity_poly.entity_id
_entity_poly.type
_entity_poly.pdbx_seq_one_letter_code
_entity_poly.pdbx_strand_id
1 'polypeptide(L)'
;MSKVSFIGGGSFGTALAILLAEKGNTVSIYNRDKKVVDDININRRNDKYIKNLEILSNIKAFDNLEKATENTEYIVLAIPSHTIRSICKQLKSKIKQETIIISIAKGIEEHTDKRLSEVIKEELNNPIVVLSGPSHAEEVVLKLPTTLVVSSENMNSASEVQNLFMTSFFRVYTNQDLVGVEVGGAVKNIIALAAGILDGLGYGDNTKAALMTRGMKEISRIGSALGGREETFYGLTGMGDLIVTCTSNHSRNRKAGLLIGSGMGVDKAIKEIGMVVEGVKACKAFYELKEKIGVSMPITDILYKVLFEKKDPKLGIEELMLREKKSEIF
;
A
#
# COMPACT_ATOMS: atom_id res chain seq x y z
N MET A 1 0.42 -25.25 -12.01
CA MET A 1 0.65 -24.07 -12.87
C MET A 1 -0.66 -23.34 -12.92
N SER A 2 -0.71 -22.10 -12.43
CA SER A 2 -1.98 -21.39 -12.21
C SER A 2 -2.17 -20.22 -13.17
N LYS A 3 -3.43 -19.80 -13.33
CA LYS A 3 -3.79 -18.56 -14.02
C LYS A 3 -4.01 -17.43 -13.02
N VAL A 4 -3.21 -16.36 -13.14
CA VAL A 4 -3.23 -15.22 -12.23
C VAL A 4 -3.50 -13.93 -12.99
N SER A 5 -4.46 -13.13 -12.52
CA SER A 5 -4.77 -11.83 -13.12
C SER A 5 -4.44 -10.68 -12.19
N PHE A 6 -3.61 -9.75 -12.66
CA PHE A 6 -3.32 -8.51 -11.98
C PHE A 6 -4.27 -7.43 -12.48
N ILE A 7 -5.08 -6.88 -11.60
CA ILE A 7 -5.85 -5.68 -11.88
C ILE A 7 -4.96 -4.49 -11.52
N GLY A 8 -4.49 -3.77 -12.54
CA GLY A 8 -3.54 -2.66 -12.38
C GLY A 8 -2.12 -3.03 -12.81
N GLY A 9 -1.70 -2.53 -13.97
CA GLY A 9 -0.32 -2.66 -14.47
C GLY A 9 0.64 -1.59 -13.96
N GLY A 10 0.55 -1.21 -12.69
CA GLY A 10 1.51 -0.29 -12.04
C GLY A 10 2.83 -0.99 -11.69
N SER A 11 3.78 -0.27 -11.08
CA SER A 11 5.12 -0.79 -10.79
C SER A 11 5.08 -2.09 -9.97
N PHE A 12 4.38 -2.10 -8.83
CA PHE A 12 4.38 -3.28 -7.94
C PHE A 12 3.57 -4.46 -8.52
N GLY A 13 2.43 -4.20 -9.16
CA GLY A 13 1.68 -5.23 -9.87
C GLY A 13 2.50 -5.88 -10.99
N THR A 14 3.28 -5.08 -11.73
CA THR A 14 4.17 -5.60 -12.78
C THR A 14 5.33 -6.42 -12.20
N ALA A 15 5.96 -5.95 -11.12
CA ALA A 15 7.05 -6.68 -10.46
C ALA A 15 6.60 -8.07 -9.98
N LEU A 16 5.43 -8.14 -9.34
CA LEU A 16 4.84 -9.39 -8.88
C LEU A 16 4.35 -10.27 -10.04
N ALA A 17 3.84 -9.68 -11.13
CA ALA A 17 3.46 -10.42 -12.33
C ALA A 17 4.65 -11.15 -12.95
N ILE A 18 5.81 -10.48 -13.05
CA ILE A 18 7.07 -11.10 -13.52
C ILE A 18 7.49 -12.23 -12.59
N LEU A 19 7.50 -11.98 -11.27
CA LEU A 19 7.84 -13.02 -10.30
C LEU A 19 6.98 -14.27 -10.48
N LEU A 20 5.65 -14.12 -10.64
CA LEU A 20 4.76 -15.26 -10.84
C LEU A 20 4.93 -15.92 -12.21
N ALA A 21 5.24 -15.14 -13.24
CA ALA A 21 5.53 -15.66 -14.58
C ALA A 21 6.84 -16.46 -14.61
N GLU A 22 7.87 -16.05 -13.86
CA GLU A 22 9.12 -16.81 -13.70
C GLU A 22 8.92 -18.15 -13.00
N LYS A 23 7.92 -18.24 -12.11
CA LYS A 23 7.46 -19.51 -11.52
C LYS A 23 6.68 -20.39 -12.51
N GLY A 24 6.56 -19.96 -13.76
CA GLY A 24 5.83 -20.66 -14.81
C GLY A 24 4.33 -20.40 -14.82
N ASN A 25 3.77 -19.46 -14.06
CA ASN A 25 2.33 -19.21 -14.12
C ASN A 25 1.93 -18.49 -15.42
N THR A 26 0.68 -18.62 -15.85
CA THR A 26 0.13 -17.78 -16.92
C THR A 26 -0.45 -16.52 -16.28
N VAL A 27 0.02 -15.36 -16.71
CA VAL A 27 -0.31 -14.09 -16.05
C VAL A 27 -1.01 -13.13 -17.01
N SER A 28 -2.14 -12.60 -16.57
CA SER A 28 -2.86 -11.52 -17.24
C SER A 28 -2.66 -10.21 -16.48
N ILE A 29 -2.52 -9.09 -17.19
CA ILE A 29 -2.48 -7.75 -16.57
C ILE A 29 -3.60 -6.91 -17.18
N TYR A 30 -4.55 -6.47 -16.36
CA TYR A 30 -5.51 -5.45 -16.76
C TYR A 30 -4.94 -4.05 -16.53
N ASN A 31 -4.98 -3.21 -17.56
CA ASN A 31 -4.72 -1.78 -17.43
C ASN A 31 -5.64 -0.96 -18.33
N ARG A 32 -6.28 0.07 -17.77
CA ARG A 32 -7.14 0.99 -18.52
C ARG A 32 -6.38 1.81 -19.57
N ASP A 33 -5.08 2.03 -19.37
CA ASP A 33 -4.26 2.79 -20.29
C ASP A 33 -3.78 1.88 -21.42
N LYS A 34 -4.42 2.01 -22.59
CA LYS A 34 -4.09 1.23 -23.78
C LYS A 34 -2.62 1.34 -24.18
N LYS A 35 -1.96 2.49 -23.92
CA LYS A 35 -0.52 2.62 -24.21
C LYS A 35 0.33 1.67 -23.37
N VAL A 36 -0.06 1.44 -22.11
CA VAL A 36 0.61 0.47 -21.22
C VAL A 36 0.34 -0.95 -21.68
N VAL A 37 -0.89 -1.25 -22.11
CA VAL A 37 -1.26 -2.57 -22.65
C VAL A 37 -0.46 -2.90 -23.91
N ASP A 38 -0.34 -1.94 -24.83
CA ASP A 38 0.40 -2.11 -26.08
C ASP A 38 1.91 -2.25 -25.82
N ASP A 39 2.47 -1.48 -24.89
CA ASP A 39 3.89 -1.60 -24.51
C ASP A 39 4.23 -2.99 -23.95
N ILE A 40 3.36 -3.53 -23.09
CA ILE A 40 3.52 -4.88 -22.53
C ILE A 40 3.43 -5.96 -23.62
N ASN A 41 2.45 -5.84 -24.50
CA ASN A 41 2.18 -6.89 -25.49
C ASN A 41 3.15 -6.86 -26.67
N ILE A 42 3.50 -5.67 -27.18
CA ILE A 42 4.30 -5.48 -28.40
C ILE A 42 5.78 -5.35 -28.04
N ASN A 43 6.13 -4.43 -27.15
CA ASN A 43 7.53 -4.13 -26.83
C ASN A 43 8.09 -5.02 -25.72
N ARG A 44 7.23 -5.80 -25.05
CA ARG A 44 7.57 -6.63 -23.88
C ARG A 44 8.15 -5.79 -22.74
N ARG A 45 7.57 -4.59 -22.52
CA ARG A 45 8.04 -3.59 -21.55
C ARG A 45 6.88 -2.96 -20.78
N ASN A 46 7.21 -2.22 -19.74
CA ASN A 46 6.27 -1.33 -19.05
C ASN A 46 6.97 -0.02 -18.66
N ASP A 47 7.52 0.68 -19.66
CA ASP A 47 8.47 1.77 -19.47
C ASP A 47 7.86 2.99 -18.76
N LYS A 48 6.53 3.09 -18.73
CA LYS A 48 5.79 4.10 -17.95
C LYS A 48 6.03 3.95 -16.43
N TYR A 49 6.13 2.72 -15.95
CA TYR A 49 6.16 2.41 -14.51
C TYR A 49 7.49 1.85 -14.03
N ILE A 50 8.16 1.03 -14.85
CA ILE A 50 9.50 0.49 -14.57
C ILE A 50 10.27 0.48 -15.90
N LYS A 51 11.32 1.29 -15.98
CA LYS A 51 12.19 1.36 -17.17
C LYS A 51 13.13 0.17 -17.21
N ASN A 52 13.54 -0.23 -18.41
CA ASN A 52 14.55 -1.28 -18.65
C ASN A 52 14.16 -2.66 -18.09
N LEU A 53 12.86 -2.95 -18.06
CA LEU A 53 12.31 -4.22 -17.60
C LEU A 53 11.87 -5.08 -18.79
N GLU A 54 12.21 -6.37 -18.77
CA GLU A 54 11.74 -7.33 -19.78
C GLU A 54 10.53 -8.11 -19.25
N ILE A 55 9.46 -8.15 -20.05
CA ILE A 55 8.21 -8.85 -19.72
C ILE A 55 8.14 -10.21 -20.42
N LEU A 56 8.13 -11.28 -19.63
CA LEU A 56 8.15 -12.70 -20.10
C LEU A 56 6.91 -13.10 -20.89
N SER A 57 7.06 -13.90 -21.94
CA SER A 57 6.03 -14.24 -22.95
C SER A 57 4.72 -14.81 -22.40
N ASN A 58 4.73 -15.42 -21.22
CA ASN A 58 3.56 -15.90 -20.48
C ASN A 58 2.79 -14.79 -19.73
N ILE A 59 3.19 -13.53 -19.90
CA ILE A 59 2.45 -12.34 -19.47
C ILE A 59 1.77 -11.70 -20.68
N LYS A 60 0.46 -11.46 -20.55
CA LYS A 60 -0.36 -10.75 -21.54
C LYS A 60 -1.18 -9.63 -20.89
N ALA A 61 -1.17 -8.45 -21.48
CA ALA A 61 -1.95 -7.32 -21.02
C ALA A 61 -3.28 -7.17 -21.77
N PHE A 62 -4.27 -6.63 -21.08
CA PHE A 62 -5.62 -6.39 -21.59
C PHE A 62 -6.15 -5.05 -21.09
N ASP A 63 -6.90 -4.34 -21.92
CA ASP A 63 -7.68 -3.14 -21.59
C ASP A 63 -9.15 -3.46 -21.28
N ASN A 64 -9.54 -4.74 -21.37
CA ASN A 64 -10.86 -5.25 -21.00
C ASN A 64 -10.75 -6.13 -19.76
N LEU A 65 -11.46 -5.74 -18.70
CA LEU A 65 -11.39 -6.40 -17.39
C LEU A 65 -11.82 -7.88 -17.46
N GLU A 66 -12.91 -8.16 -18.17
CA GLU A 66 -13.50 -9.50 -18.26
C GLU A 66 -12.58 -10.48 -18.99
N LYS A 67 -11.98 -10.07 -20.12
CA LYS A 67 -10.95 -10.84 -20.82
C LYS A 67 -9.71 -11.06 -19.94
N ALA A 68 -9.33 -10.07 -19.16
CA ALA A 68 -8.17 -10.18 -18.29
C ALA A 68 -8.39 -11.20 -17.17
N THR A 69 -9.63 -11.37 -16.67
CA THR A 69 -9.99 -12.25 -15.54
C THR A 69 -10.63 -13.57 -15.95
N GLU A 70 -10.62 -13.89 -17.24
CA GLU A 70 -11.25 -15.11 -17.75
C GLU A 70 -10.53 -16.36 -17.21
N ASN A 71 -11.29 -17.24 -16.55
CA ASN A 71 -10.81 -18.53 -16.05
C ASN A 71 -9.59 -18.44 -15.11
N THR A 72 -9.49 -17.39 -14.30
CA THR A 72 -8.37 -17.19 -13.38
C THR A 72 -8.64 -17.75 -11.99
N GLU A 73 -7.63 -18.40 -11.42
CA GLU A 73 -7.66 -18.95 -10.05
C GLU A 73 -7.39 -17.85 -9.02
N TYR A 74 -6.57 -16.87 -9.38
CA TYR A 74 -6.16 -15.78 -8.50
C TYR A 74 -6.33 -14.42 -9.19
N ILE A 75 -6.86 -13.44 -8.47
CA ILE A 75 -6.95 -12.05 -8.92
C ILE A 75 -6.21 -11.17 -7.92
N VAL A 76 -5.14 -10.51 -8.36
CA VAL A 76 -4.35 -9.57 -7.56
C VAL A 76 -4.83 -8.14 -7.81
N LEU A 77 -5.35 -7.48 -6.79
CA LEU A 77 -5.77 -6.08 -6.84
C LEU A 77 -4.56 -5.17 -6.60
N ALA A 78 -3.88 -4.80 -7.69
CA ALA A 78 -2.70 -3.92 -7.73
C ALA A 78 -3.07 -2.47 -8.13
N ILE A 79 -4.19 -1.99 -7.61
CA ILE A 79 -4.78 -0.67 -7.88
C ILE A 79 -4.84 0.19 -6.62
N PRO A 80 -4.97 1.53 -6.75
CA PRO A 80 -5.14 2.41 -5.61
C PRO A 80 -6.37 2.08 -4.75
N SER A 81 -6.26 2.32 -3.44
CA SER A 81 -7.28 1.99 -2.42
C SER A 81 -8.71 2.42 -2.81
N HIS A 82 -8.88 3.69 -3.19
CA HIS A 82 -10.16 4.30 -3.56
C HIS A 82 -10.82 3.72 -4.83
N THR A 83 -10.13 2.89 -5.60
CA THR A 83 -10.68 2.26 -6.82
C THR A 83 -11.17 0.83 -6.58
N ILE A 84 -10.83 0.24 -5.43
CA ILE A 84 -11.09 -1.17 -5.11
C ILE A 84 -12.58 -1.50 -5.23
N ARG A 85 -13.46 -0.75 -4.56
CA ARG A 85 -14.92 -1.01 -4.61
C ARG A 85 -15.46 -1.00 -6.03
N SER A 86 -15.09 0.00 -6.83
CA SER A 86 -15.56 0.14 -8.21
C SER A 86 -15.13 -1.06 -9.09
N ILE A 87 -13.90 -1.55 -8.90
CA ILE A 87 -13.40 -2.73 -9.60
C ILE A 87 -14.10 -4.00 -9.11
N CYS A 88 -14.24 -4.20 -7.80
CA CYS A 88 -14.93 -5.36 -7.24
C CYS A 88 -16.39 -5.44 -7.73
N LYS A 89 -17.09 -4.31 -7.83
CA LYS A 89 -18.43 -4.24 -8.44
C LYS A 89 -18.47 -4.73 -9.88
N GLN A 90 -17.44 -4.43 -10.68
CA GLN A 90 -17.36 -4.87 -12.08
C GLN A 90 -17.01 -6.35 -12.22
N LEU A 91 -16.29 -6.92 -11.24
CA LEU A 91 -15.96 -8.34 -11.19
C LEU A 91 -17.11 -9.21 -10.66
N LYS A 92 -18.05 -8.62 -9.91
CA LYS A 92 -19.20 -9.31 -9.34
C LYS A 92 -19.94 -10.12 -10.41
N SER A 93 -20.18 -11.39 -10.12
CA SER A 93 -20.84 -12.36 -11.03
C SER A 93 -20.09 -12.68 -12.33
N LYS A 94 -18.84 -12.22 -12.51
CA LYS A 94 -18.01 -12.52 -13.68
C LYS A 94 -16.85 -13.48 -13.40
N ILE A 95 -16.61 -13.76 -12.12
CA ILE A 95 -15.51 -14.61 -11.65
C ILE A 95 -16.08 -15.81 -10.90
N LYS A 96 -15.32 -16.91 -10.85
CA LYS A 96 -15.71 -18.11 -10.12
C LYS A 96 -15.67 -17.84 -8.62
N GLN A 97 -16.49 -18.54 -7.84
CA GLN A 97 -16.59 -18.33 -6.40
C GLN A 97 -15.30 -18.76 -5.67
N GLU A 98 -14.59 -19.72 -6.25
CA GLU A 98 -13.33 -20.26 -5.74
C GLU A 98 -12.13 -19.35 -6.06
N THR A 99 -12.28 -18.37 -6.96
CA THR A 99 -11.21 -17.44 -7.31
C THR A 99 -10.76 -16.66 -6.08
N ILE A 100 -9.48 -16.73 -5.72
CA ILE A 100 -8.92 -16.04 -4.56
C ILE A 100 -8.56 -14.60 -4.93
N ILE A 101 -9.11 -13.64 -4.19
CA ILE A 101 -8.83 -12.20 -4.34
C ILE A 101 -7.66 -11.81 -3.44
N ILE A 102 -6.58 -11.34 -4.03
CA ILE A 102 -5.36 -10.95 -3.33
C ILE A 102 -5.25 -9.42 -3.37
N SER A 103 -5.45 -8.75 -2.23
CA SER A 103 -5.22 -7.31 -2.13
C SER A 103 -3.76 -7.03 -1.78
N ILE A 104 -3.10 -6.19 -2.59
CA ILE A 104 -1.79 -5.59 -2.26
C ILE A 104 -1.90 -4.07 -2.04
N ALA A 105 -3.12 -3.54 -2.12
CA ALA A 105 -3.40 -2.14 -1.86
C ALA A 105 -3.32 -1.87 -0.36
N LYS A 106 -2.85 -0.66 0.00
CA LYS A 106 -2.67 -0.23 1.38
C LYS A 106 -3.49 1.05 1.60
N GLY A 107 -4.46 1.01 2.51
CA GLY A 107 -5.35 2.12 2.77
C GLY A 107 -6.61 1.71 3.51
N ILE A 108 -7.54 2.64 3.63
CA ILE A 108 -8.89 2.48 4.17
C ILE A 108 -9.84 3.22 3.22
N GLU A 109 -11.08 2.78 3.10
CA GLU A 109 -12.05 3.48 2.27
C GLU A 109 -12.51 4.78 2.94
N GLU A 110 -12.38 5.89 2.20
CA GLU A 110 -12.83 7.21 2.65
C GLU A 110 -14.35 7.18 2.93
N HIS A 111 -14.80 7.91 3.95
CA HIS A 111 -16.20 8.06 4.38
C HIS A 111 -16.88 6.83 5.02
N THR A 112 -16.43 5.60 4.73
CA THR A 112 -16.99 4.39 5.35
C THR A 112 -16.14 3.85 6.49
N ASP A 113 -14.88 4.28 6.59
CA ASP A 113 -13.87 3.81 7.54
C ASP A 113 -13.60 2.29 7.43
N LYS A 114 -13.93 1.67 6.29
CA LYS A 114 -13.78 0.22 6.10
C LYS A 114 -12.40 -0.13 5.60
N ARG A 115 -11.84 -1.20 6.17
CA ARG A 115 -10.62 -1.83 5.63
C ARG A 115 -10.88 -2.38 4.23
N LEU A 116 -9.84 -2.52 3.43
CA LEU A 116 -10.01 -2.93 2.04
C LEU A 116 -10.55 -4.36 1.94
N SER A 117 -10.20 -5.26 2.86
CA SER A 117 -10.80 -6.59 2.95
C SER A 117 -12.31 -6.55 3.18
N GLU A 118 -12.81 -5.65 4.02
CA GLU A 118 -14.25 -5.46 4.28
C GLU A 118 -14.95 -4.91 3.04
N VAL A 119 -14.34 -3.93 2.37
CA VAL A 119 -14.84 -3.37 1.10
C VAL A 119 -14.95 -4.46 0.02
N ILE A 120 -13.94 -5.32 -0.11
CA ILE A 120 -13.95 -6.42 -1.08
C ILE A 120 -15.06 -7.42 -0.72
N LYS A 121 -15.19 -7.78 0.55
CA LYS A 121 -16.19 -8.73 1.06
C LYS A 121 -17.63 -8.28 0.85
N GLU A 122 -17.88 -6.98 0.85
CA GLU A 122 -19.21 -6.42 0.55
C GLU A 122 -19.62 -6.59 -0.91
N GLU A 123 -18.65 -6.65 -1.82
CA GLU A 123 -18.91 -6.71 -3.25
C GLU A 123 -18.76 -8.13 -3.82
N LEU A 124 -17.87 -8.95 -3.24
CA LEU A 124 -17.47 -10.28 -3.71
C LEU A 124 -17.60 -11.33 -2.61
N ASN A 125 -18.20 -12.48 -2.94
CA ASN A 125 -18.29 -13.64 -2.04
C ASN A 125 -17.17 -14.66 -2.32
N ASN A 126 -15.93 -14.18 -2.30
CA ASN A 126 -14.72 -14.91 -2.67
C ASN A 126 -13.76 -14.98 -1.47
N PRO A 127 -12.82 -15.94 -1.43
CA PRO A 127 -11.72 -15.89 -0.46
C PRO A 127 -10.87 -14.64 -0.68
N ILE A 128 -10.52 -13.94 0.40
CA ILE A 128 -9.75 -12.69 0.36
C ILE A 128 -8.45 -12.86 1.13
N VAL A 129 -7.33 -12.57 0.48
CA VAL A 129 -6.00 -12.57 1.10
C VAL A 129 -5.38 -11.20 0.94
N VAL A 130 -4.80 -10.66 2.00
CA VAL A 130 -4.01 -9.43 1.97
C VAL A 130 -2.54 -9.81 1.94
N LEU A 131 -1.78 -9.28 0.97
CA LEU A 131 -0.32 -9.40 0.89
C LEU A 131 0.29 -8.02 1.14
N SER A 132 1.03 -7.86 2.23
CA SER A 132 1.56 -6.58 2.71
C SER A 132 2.93 -6.72 3.38
N GLY A 133 3.62 -5.60 3.62
CA GLY A 133 4.97 -5.58 4.20
C GLY A 133 5.95 -4.68 3.45
N PRO A 134 7.23 -4.67 3.88
CA PRO A 134 8.27 -3.80 3.36
C PRO A 134 8.71 -4.25 1.98
N SER A 135 8.38 -3.46 0.95
CA SER A 135 8.79 -3.76 -0.42
C SER A 135 8.76 -2.52 -1.32
N HIS A 136 9.72 -2.50 -2.24
CA HIS A 136 9.70 -1.63 -3.41
C HIS A 136 9.66 -2.47 -4.68
N ALA A 137 8.84 -2.05 -5.65
CA ALA A 137 8.73 -2.75 -6.92
C ALA A 137 10.09 -2.81 -7.62
N GLU A 138 10.85 -1.73 -7.51
CA GLU A 138 12.18 -1.54 -8.07
C GLU A 138 13.20 -2.55 -7.51
N GLU A 139 13.10 -2.93 -6.24
CA GLU A 139 13.99 -3.92 -5.63
C GLU A 139 13.54 -5.35 -5.93
N VAL A 140 12.22 -5.58 -6.00
CA VAL A 140 11.65 -6.89 -6.33
C VAL A 140 12.00 -7.31 -7.76
N VAL A 141 11.95 -6.41 -8.73
CA VAL A 141 12.38 -6.72 -10.12
C VAL A 141 13.87 -7.02 -10.23
N LEU A 142 14.69 -6.45 -9.34
CA LEU A 142 16.13 -6.73 -9.24
C LEU A 142 16.43 -8.00 -8.45
N LYS A 143 15.41 -8.73 -8.01
CA LYS A 143 15.51 -9.98 -7.23
C LYS A 143 16.28 -9.82 -5.92
N LEU A 144 16.22 -8.62 -5.33
CA LEU A 144 16.78 -8.40 -4.01
C LEU A 144 15.94 -9.13 -2.94
N PRO A 145 16.58 -9.68 -1.89
CA PRO A 145 15.87 -10.36 -0.81
C PRO A 145 14.74 -9.49 -0.22
N THR A 146 13.50 -9.96 -0.35
CA THR A 146 12.29 -9.25 0.08
C THR A 146 11.44 -10.15 0.95
N THR A 147 10.95 -9.64 2.07
CA THR A 147 10.06 -10.37 2.99
C THR A 147 8.71 -9.68 3.12
N LEU A 148 7.63 -10.44 2.97
CA LEU A 148 6.25 -9.95 3.12
C LEU A 148 5.41 -10.85 4.02
N VAL A 149 4.20 -10.41 4.31
CA VAL A 149 3.19 -11.09 5.10
C VAL A 149 1.93 -11.29 4.27
N VAL A 150 1.34 -12.47 4.36
CA VAL A 150 -0.03 -12.75 3.93
C VAL A 150 -0.94 -12.97 5.12
N SER A 151 -2.16 -12.45 5.03
CA SER A 151 -3.20 -12.64 6.03
C SER A 151 -4.58 -12.78 5.39
N SER A 152 -5.49 -13.49 6.04
CA SER A 152 -6.82 -13.82 5.55
C SER A 152 -7.70 -14.25 6.71
N GLU A 153 -9.02 -14.09 6.58
CA GLU A 153 -9.97 -14.77 7.49
C GLU A 153 -9.90 -16.30 7.34
N ASN A 154 -9.51 -16.80 6.15
CA ASN A 154 -9.24 -18.21 5.88
C ASN A 154 -7.73 -18.43 5.67
N MET A 155 -7.07 -19.01 6.67
CA MET A 155 -5.62 -19.25 6.65
C MET A 155 -5.17 -20.32 5.63
N ASN A 156 -6.07 -21.19 5.14
CA ASN A 156 -5.74 -22.08 4.03
C ASN A 156 -5.50 -21.27 2.76
N SER A 157 -6.36 -20.29 2.46
CA SER A 157 -6.15 -19.36 1.34
C SER A 157 -4.88 -18.53 1.52
N ALA A 158 -4.56 -18.10 2.75
CA ALA A 158 -3.29 -17.42 3.02
C ALA A 158 -2.07 -18.32 2.73
N SER A 159 -2.13 -19.60 3.12
CA SER A 159 -1.07 -20.60 2.84
C SER A 159 -0.92 -20.88 1.35
N GLU A 160 -2.02 -20.96 0.60
CA GLU A 160 -1.98 -21.09 -0.86
C GLU A 160 -1.29 -19.89 -1.52
N VAL A 161 -1.65 -18.67 -1.10
CA VAL A 161 -1.03 -17.44 -1.63
C VAL A 161 0.43 -17.29 -1.17
N GLN A 162 0.78 -17.75 0.04
CA GLN A 162 2.16 -17.87 0.48
C GLN A 162 2.98 -18.71 -0.50
N ASN A 163 2.51 -19.92 -0.81
CA ASN A 163 3.17 -20.83 -1.75
C ASN A 163 3.20 -20.27 -3.17
N LEU A 164 2.16 -19.53 -3.59
CA LEU A 164 2.09 -18.87 -4.90
C LEU A 164 3.23 -17.86 -5.07
N PHE A 165 3.53 -17.04 -4.06
CA PHE A 165 4.55 -15.98 -4.16
C PHE A 165 5.96 -16.37 -3.68
N MET A 166 6.12 -17.42 -2.88
CA MET A 166 7.45 -17.78 -2.36
C MET A 166 8.44 -18.16 -3.47
N THR A 167 9.65 -17.58 -3.42
CA THR A 167 10.82 -17.90 -4.25
C THR A 167 12.10 -17.92 -3.39
N SER A 168 13.26 -18.09 -4.02
CA SER A 168 14.56 -18.02 -3.33
C SER A 168 14.90 -16.63 -2.76
N PHE A 169 14.35 -15.56 -3.34
CA PHE A 169 14.59 -14.17 -2.90
C PHE A 169 13.34 -13.49 -2.34
N PHE A 170 12.14 -14.03 -2.58
CA PHE A 170 10.88 -13.45 -2.14
C PHE A 170 10.22 -14.38 -1.11
N ARG A 171 10.32 -14.04 0.17
CA ARG A 171 9.83 -14.87 1.27
C ARG A 171 8.54 -14.28 1.84
N VAL A 172 7.53 -15.13 1.99
CA VAL A 172 6.22 -14.71 2.48
C VAL A 172 5.93 -15.46 3.79
N TYR A 173 5.53 -14.73 4.83
CA TYR A 173 5.12 -15.24 6.12
C TYR A 173 3.60 -15.18 6.26
N THR A 174 3.00 -16.12 6.99
CA THR A 174 1.58 -16.03 7.34
C THR A 174 1.41 -15.25 8.65
N ASN A 175 0.33 -14.47 8.74
CA ASN A 175 -0.12 -13.83 9.97
C ASN A 175 -1.64 -13.92 10.06
N GLN A 176 -2.19 -14.29 11.22
CA GLN A 176 -3.63 -14.40 11.45
C GLN A 176 -4.31 -13.05 11.74
N ASP A 177 -3.53 -12.02 12.05
CA ASP A 177 -4.04 -10.70 12.38
C ASP A 177 -4.28 -9.83 11.13
N LEU A 178 -5.39 -10.12 10.44
CA LEU A 178 -5.78 -9.40 9.22
C LEU A 178 -5.94 -7.89 9.46
N VAL A 179 -6.54 -7.51 10.59
CA VAL A 179 -6.75 -6.11 10.96
C VAL A 179 -5.41 -5.40 11.12
N GLY A 180 -4.49 -5.97 11.92
CA GLY A 180 -3.19 -5.37 12.14
C GLY A 180 -2.35 -5.25 10.87
N VAL A 181 -2.44 -6.24 9.98
CA VAL A 181 -1.74 -6.25 8.68
C VAL A 181 -2.23 -5.11 7.77
N GLU A 182 -3.54 -4.89 7.68
CA GLU A 182 -4.11 -3.82 6.85
C GLU A 182 -3.85 -2.43 7.44
N VAL A 183 -4.12 -2.25 8.74
CA VAL A 183 -4.00 -0.95 9.41
C VAL A 183 -2.54 -0.49 9.45
N GLY A 184 -1.60 -1.39 9.76
CA GLY A 184 -0.16 -1.09 9.76
C GLY A 184 0.31 -0.55 8.41
N GLY A 185 -0.04 -1.25 7.33
CA GLY A 185 0.32 -0.85 5.97
C GLY A 185 -0.34 0.44 5.50
N ALA A 186 -1.54 0.76 6.00
CA ALA A 186 -2.28 1.97 5.66
C ALA A 186 -1.72 3.22 6.37
N VAL A 187 -1.60 3.16 7.70
CA VAL A 187 -1.23 4.32 8.53
C VAL A 187 0.24 4.72 8.32
N LYS A 188 1.15 3.77 8.05
CA LYS A 188 2.56 4.09 7.78
C LYS A 188 2.75 5.09 6.64
N ASN A 189 1.83 5.16 5.67
CA ASN A 189 1.92 6.11 4.56
C ASN A 189 1.75 7.57 5.03
N ILE A 190 0.98 7.81 6.09
CA ILE A 190 0.81 9.11 6.76
C ILE A 190 2.16 9.53 7.35
N ILE A 191 2.78 8.64 8.12
CA ILE A 191 4.06 8.90 8.78
C ILE A 191 5.18 9.11 7.75
N ALA A 192 5.19 8.35 6.66
CA ALA A 192 6.16 8.54 5.58
C ALA A 192 6.01 9.88 4.85
N LEU A 193 4.78 10.38 4.69
CA LEU A 193 4.55 11.71 4.14
C LEU A 193 5.07 12.79 5.11
N ALA A 194 4.78 12.67 6.40
CA ALA A 194 5.33 13.57 7.42
C ALA A 194 6.88 13.51 7.47
N ALA A 195 7.48 12.33 7.31
CA ALA A 195 8.94 12.18 7.25
C ALA A 195 9.53 12.90 6.04
N GLY A 196 8.83 12.85 4.90
CA GLY A 196 9.19 13.65 3.73
C GLY A 196 9.13 15.15 4.00
N ILE A 197 8.10 15.64 4.70
CA ILE A 197 7.99 17.07 5.06
C ILE A 197 9.19 17.50 5.91
N LEU A 198 9.61 16.68 6.87
CA LEU A 198 10.81 16.95 7.67
C LEU A 198 12.08 17.07 6.80
N ASP A 199 12.25 16.15 5.83
CA ASP A 199 13.35 16.22 4.87
C ASP A 199 13.31 17.53 4.06
N GLY A 200 12.12 17.91 3.60
CA GLY A 200 11.93 19.11 2.77
C GLY A 200 12.21 20.41 3.51
N LEU A 201 12.00 20.41 4.83
CA LEU A 201 12.30 21.52 5.74
C LEU A 201 13.79 21.57 6.15
N GLY A 202 14.58 20.54 5.81
CA GLY A 202 15.99 20.46 6.16
C GLY A 202 16.28 19.97 7.59
N TYR A 203 15.33 19.31 8.24
CA TYR A 203 15.61 18.65 9.52
C TYR A 203 16.46 17.38 9.35
N GLY A 204 17.25 17.06 10.35
CA GLY A 204 18.18 15.92 10.32
C GLY A 204 17.58 14.60 10.80
N ASP A 205 18.44 13.58 10.83
CA ASP A 205 18.07 12.19 11.15
C ASP A 205 17.46 12.03 12.55
N ASN A 206 17.90 12.81 13.54
CA ASN A 206 17.32 12.79 14.89
C ASN A 206 15.81 13.09 14.87
N THR A 207 15.40 14.11 14.13
CA THR A 207 13.99 14.51 14.02
C THR A 207 13.17 13.45 13.29
N LYS A 208 13.73 12.86 12.23
CA LYS A 208 13.10 11.76 11.49
C LYS A 208 12.95 10.51 12.35
N ALA A 209 13.99 10.12 13.08
CA ALA A 209 13.94 8.99 14.00
C ALA A 209 12.89 9.20 15.10
N ALA A 210 12.83 10.41 15.69
CA ALA A 210 11.79 10.76 16.66
C ALA A 210 10.38 10.65 16.05
N LEU A 211 10.16 11.20 14.85
CA LEU A 211 8.89 11.09 14.14
C LEU A 211 8.50 9.63 13.90
N MET A 212 9.42 8.80 13.42
CA MET A 212 9.15 7.38 13.14
C MET A 212 8.77 6.62 14.41
N THR A 213 9.48 6.84 15.52
CA THR A 213 9.17 6.22 16.82
C THR A 213 7.80 6.65 17.34
N ARG A 214 7.47 7.95 17.27
CA ARG A 214 6.16 8.46 17.68
C ARG A 214 5.04 8.03 16.73
N GLY A 215 5.33 7.95 15.43
CA GLY A 215 4.42 7.43 14.42
C GLY A 215 4.12 5.95 14.61
N MET A 216 5.09 5.15 15.02
CA MET A 216 4.88 3.74 15.39
C MET A 216 3.88 3.61 16.55
N LYS A 217 3.93 4.52 17.53
CA LYS A 217 2.93 4.57 18.60
C LYS A 217 1.53 4.97 18.10
N GLU A 218 1.42 5.85 17.11
CA GLU A 218 0.12 6.14 16.48
C GLU A 218 -0.43 4.93 15.73
N ILE A 219 0.39 4.26 14.93
CA ILE A 219 0.03 3.04 14.20
C ILE A 219 -0.49 1.97 15.18
N SER A 220 0.26 1.71 16.25
CA SER A 220 -0.14 0.72 17.27
C SER A 220 -1.44 1.12 17.96
N ARG A 221 -1.59 2.38 18.39
CA ARG A 221 -2.78 2.86 19.10
C ARG A 221 -4.06 2.76 18.26
N ILE A 222 -4.03 3.27 17.02
CA ILE A 222 -5.21 3.20 16.14
C ILE A 222 -5.48 1.76 15.72
N GLY A 223 -4.43 0.98 15.47
CA GLY A 223 -4.54 -0.42 15.12
C GLY A 223 -5.18 -1.26 16.21
N SER A 224 -4.75 -1.11 17.47
CA SER A 224 -5.37 -1.78 18.61
C SER A 224 -6.80 -1.32 18.86
N ALA A 225 -7.11 -0.04 18.68
CA ALA A 225 -8.49 0.45 18.76
C ALA A 225 -9.42 -0.17 17.71
N LEU A 226 -8.87 -0.59 16.56
CA LEU A 226 -9.59 -1.28 15.49
C LEU A 226 -9.57 -2.81 15.63
N GLY A 227 -8.91 -3.36 16.67
CA GLY A 227 -8.85 -4.79 16.96
C GLY A 227 -7.59 -5.53 16.45
N GLY A 228 -6.59 -4.80 15.96
CA GLY A 228 -5.29 -5.37 15.58
C GLY A 228 -4.38 -5.64 16.78
N ARG A 229 -3.46 -6.60 16.64
CA ARG A 229 -2.54 -7.03 17.70
C ARG A 229 -1.26 -6.20 17.70
N GLU A 230 -0.79 -5.83 18.88
CA GLU A 230 0.38 -4.96 19.02
C GLU A 230 1.65 -5.56 18.39
N GLU A 231 1.81 -6.88 18.47
CA GLU A 231 2.95 -7.61 17.90
C GLU A 231 3.02 -7.49 16.38
N THR A 232 1.88 -7.42 15.70
CA THR A 232 1.81 -7.26 14.23
C THR A 232 2.38 -5.91 13.80
N PHE A 233 2.13 -4.85 14.59
CA PHE A 233 2.62 -3.51 14.28
C PHE A 233 4.13 -3.39 14.48
N TYR A 234 4.73 -4.13 15.41
CA TYR A 234 6.19 -4.18 15.54
C TYR A 234 6.86 -5.16 14.54
N GLY A 235 6.08 -5.87 13.74
CA GLY A 235 6.55 -6.78 12.69
C GLY A 235 6.78 -6.12 11.32
N LEU A 236 6.77 -6.94 10.26
CA LEU A 236 7.01 -6.51 8.88
C LEU A 236 5.99 -5.48 8.39
N THR A 237 4.70 -5.67 8.68
CA THR A 237 3.61 -4.83 8.13
C THR A 237 3.44 -3.48 8.82
N GLY A 238 4.03 -3.31 10.00
CA GLY A 238 4.11 -2.00 10.68
C GLY A 238 5.53 -1.45 10.63
N MET A 239 6.40 -1.87 11.56
CA MET A 239 7.76 -1.33 11.71
C MET A 239 8.61 -1.48 10.45
N GLY A 240 8.65 -2.67 9.85
CA GLY A 240 9.45 -2.92 8.64
C GLY A 240 9.02 -2.02 7.48
N ASP A 241 7.72 -2.01 7.18
CA ASP A 241 7.13 -1.22 6.10
C ASP A 241 7.24 0.29 6.37
N LEU A 242 7.14 0.71 7.64
CA LEU A 242 7.38 2.10 8.07
C LEU A 242 8.83 2.51 7.75
N ILE A 243 9.82 1.71 8.17
CA ILE A 243 11.24 2.02 7.97
C ILE A 243 11.54 2.19 6.48
N VAL A 244 11.23 1.18 5.66
CA VAL A 244 11.54 1.24 4.22
C VAL A 244 10.86 2.43 3.55
N THR A 245 9.63 2.76 3.95
CA THR A 245 8.86 3.85 3.33
C THR A 245 9.35 5.23 3.76
N CYS A 246 9.80 5.39 5.00
CA CYS A 246 10.31 6.65 5.55
C CYS A 246 11.76 6.95 5.13
N THR A 247 12.53 5.96 4.69
CA THR A 247 13.95 6.14 4.34
C THR A 247 14.24 6.01 2.83
N SER A 248 13.33 5.42 2.06
CA SER A 248 13.57 5.14 0.63
C SER A 248 13.27 6.31 -0.30
N ASN A 249 14.08 6.47 -1.35
CA ASN A 249 13.82 7.36 -2.50
C ASN A 249 12.69 6.88 -3.41
N HIS A 250 12.31 5.60 -3.33
CA HIS A 250 11.19 5.02 -4.09
C HIS A 250 9.81 5.32 -3.47
N SER A 251 9.79 5.85 -2.23
CA SER A 251 8.56 6.19 -1.54
C SER A 251 7.89 7.44 -2.13
N ARG A 252 6.76 7.23 -2.83
CA ARG A 252 5.90 8.32 -3.33
C ARG A 252 5.39 9.23 -2.22
N ASN A 253 5.06 8.67 -1.05
CA ASN A 253 4.60 9.44 0.10
C ASN A 253 5.71 10.34 0.64
N ARG A 254 6.92 9.80 0.82
CA ARG A 254 8.06 10.59 1.28
C ARG A 254 8.44 11.66 0.25
N LYS A 255 8.46 11.33 -1.04
CA LYS A 255 8.74 12.31 -2.11
C LYS A 255 7.70 13.42 -2.16
N ALA A 256 6.41 13.10 -2.00
CA ALA A 256 5.36 14.12 -1.90
C ALA A 256 5.57 15.03 -0.68
N GLY A 257 5.87 14.43 0.48
CA GLY A 257 6.22 15.18 1.68
C GLY A 257 7.43 16.10 1.48
N LEU A 258 8.50 15.61 0.84
CA LEU A 258 9.70 16.38 0.53
C LEU A 258 9.37 17.64 -0.26
N LEU A 259 8.59 17.50 -1.34
CA LEU A 259 8.16 18.63 -2.15
C LEU A 259 7.35 19.65 -1.33
N ILE A 260 6.42 19.17 -0.49
CA ILE A 260 5.61 20.02 0.38
C ILE A 260 6.48 20.77 1.40
N GLY A 261 7.39 20.07 2.07
CA GLY A 261 8.32 20.65 3.04
C GLY A 261 9.26 21.69 2.42
N SER A 262 9.61 21.53 1.15
CA SER A 262 10.39 22.51 0.38
C SER A 262 9.58 23.71 -0.14
N GLY A 263 8.31 23.84 0.28
CA GLY A 263 7.44 24.98 -0.02
C GLY A 263 6.54 24.80 -1.25
N MET A 264 6.50 23.61 -1.86
CA MET A 264 5.54 23.33 -2.93
C MET A 264 4.14 23.14 -2.37
N GLY A 265 3.13 23.77 -2.97
CA GLY A 265 1.73 23.52 -2.61
C GLY A 265 1.32 22.06 -2.83
N VAL A 266 0.42 21.54 -1.98
CA VAL A 266 0.00 20.13 -1.94
C VAL A 266 -0.45 19.61 -3.31
N ASP A 267 -1.35 20.33 -3.99
CA ASP A 267 -1.85 19.92 -5.31
C ASP A 267 -0.74 19.85 -6.36
N LYS A 268 0.19 20.80 -6.32
CA LYS A 268 1.34 20.84 -7.23
C LYS A 268 2.30 19.69 -6.93
N ALA A 269 2.55 19.39 -5.66
CA ALA A 269 3.38 18.25 -5.25
C ALA A 269 2.78 16.92 -5.73
N ILE A 270 1.48 16.70 -5.54
CA ILE A 270 0.79 15.49 -6.02
C ILE A 270 0.87 15.39 -7.54
N LYS A 271 0.66 16.49 -8.26
CA LYS A 271 0.77 16.54 -9.73
C LYS A 271 2.17 16.21 -10.22
N GLU A 272 3.21 16.73 -9.55
CA GLU A 272 4.63 16.47 -9.88
C GLU A 272 5.01 14.99 -9.70
N ILE A 273 4.46 14.33 -8.68
CA ILE A 273 4.63 12.87 -8.51
C ILE A 273 4.00 12.09 -9.66
N GLY A 274 2.94 12.61 -10.29
CA GLY A 274 2.25 11.99 -11.43
C GLY A 274 1.53 10.68 -11.11
N MET A 275 1.49 10.28 -9.83
CA MET A 275 0.90 9.04 -9.33
C MET A 275 0.11 9.31 -8.04
N VAL A 276 -0.79 8.40 -7.70
CA VAL A 276 -1.54 8.47 -6.43
C VAL A 276 -0.59 8.40 -5.24
N VAL A 277 -0.76 9.35 -4.32
CA VAL A 277 -0.09 9.42 -3.02
C VAL A 277 -1.07 8.94 -1.95
N GLU A 278 -1.00 7.64 -1.61
CA GLU A 278 -1.92 7.01 -0.66
C GLU A 278 -1.91 7.70 0.72
N GLY A 279 -0.77 8.26 1.14
CA GLY A 279 -0.64 8.96 2.43
C GLY A 279 -1.56 10.17 2.58
N VAL A 280 -1.90 10.87 1.49
CA VAL A 280 -2.84 12.01 1.53
C VAL A 280 -4.25 11.50 1.84
N LYS A 281 -4.70 10.46 1.13
CA LYS A 281 -6.01 9.84 1.34
C LYS A 281 -6.12 9.17 2.71
N ALA A 282 -5.09 8.42 3.08
CA ALA A 282 -4.99 7.79 4.40
C ALA A 282 -5.04 8.85 5.51
N CYS A 283 -4.35 9.98 5.35
CA CYS A 283 -4.36 11.05 6.35
C CYS A 283 -5.78 11.59 6.59
N LYS A 284 -6.55 11.86 5.51
CA LYS A 284 -7.94 12.29 5.63
C LYS A 284 -8.81 11.25 6.35
N ALA A 285 -8.77 10.00 5.88
CA ALA A 285 -9.63 8.95 6.42
C ALA A 285 -9.29 8.60 7.88
N PHE A 286 -8.01 8.49 8.24
CA PHE A 286 -7.62 8.23 9.63
C PHE A 286 -7.82 9.43 10.54
N TYR A 287 -7.79 10.67 10.04
CA TYR A 287 -8.16 11.85 10.81
C TYR A 287 -9.66 11.82 11.18
N GLU A 288 -10.53 11.54 10.22
CA GLU A 288 -11.97 11.41 10.46
C GLU A 288 -12.28 10.25 11.42
N LEU A 289 -11.65 9.10 11.20
CA LEU A 289 -11.81 7.92 12.05
C LEU A 289 -11.32 8.16 13.48
N LYS A 290 -10.14 8.77 13.68
CA LYS A 290 -9.58 9.00 15.03
C LYS A 290 -10.44 9.95 15.86
N GLU A 291 -11.09 10.92 15.22
CA GLU A 291 -12.08 11.80 15.88
C GLU A 291 -13.32 11.00 16.30
N LYS A 292 -13.86 10.17 15.40
CA LYS A 292 -15.06 9.35 15.66
C LYS A 292 -14.91 8.38 16.82
N ILE A 293 -13.72 7.78 16.99
CA ILE A 293 -13.46 6.78 18.04
C ILE A 293 -12.62 7.29 19.21
N GLY A 294 -12.30 8.59 19.25
CA GLY A 294 -11.58 9.21 20.38
C GLY A 294 -10.12 8.74 20.53
N VAL A 295 -9.42 8.44 19.44
CA VAL A 295 -8.02 7.99 19.46
C VAL A 295 -7.08 9.17 19.22
N SER A 296 -6.11 9.37 20.12
CA SER A 296 -5.10 10.42 19.94
C SER A 296 -4.11 10.04 18.82
N MET A 297 -4.09 10.81 17.72
CA MET A 297 -3.11 10.70 16.63
C MET A 297 -2.51 12.08 16.26
N PRO A 298 -1.61 12.64 17.09
CA PRO A 298 -1.10 14.01 16.94
C PRO A 298 -0.34 14.31 15.64
N ILE A 299 0.47 13.39 15.14
CA ILE A 299 1.16 13.51 13.85
C ILE A 299 0.13 13.54 12.72
N THR A 300 -0.86 12.64 12.78
CA THR A 300 -1.97 12.61 11.81
C THR A 300 -2.79 13.90 11.85
N ASP A 301 -3.03 14.46 13.03
CA ASP A 301 -3.75 15.73 13.24
C ASP A 301 -3.01 16.92 12.59
N ILE A 302 -1.71 17.05 12.86
CA ILE A 302 -0.89 18.11 12.27
C ILE A 302 -0.77 17.93 10.77
N LEU A 303 -0.57 16.70 10.30
CA LEU A 303 -0.47 16.44 8.87
C LEU A 303 -1.78 16.76 8.16
N TYR A 304 -2.93 16.45 8.76
CA TYR A 304 -4.23 16.83 8.20
C TYR A 304 -4.35 18.34 8.04
N LYS A 305 -4.00 19.11 9.09
CA LYS A 305 -4.02 20.57 9.05
C LYS A 305 -3.08 21.13 7.98
N VAL A 306 -1.90 20.52 7.79
CA VAL A 306 -0.96 20.91 6.72
C VAL A 306 -1.55 20.62 5.33
N LEU A 307 -2.11 19.43 5.13
CA LEU A 307 -2.59 18.97 3.82
C LEU A 307 -3.90 19.64 3.40
N PHE A 308 -4.82 19.88 4.34
CA PHE A 308 -6.20 20.25 4.04
C PHE A 308 -6.60 21.63 4.58
N GLU A 309 -5.90 22.15 5.60
CA GLU A 309 -6.19 23.46 6.20
C GLU A 309 -5.08 24.50 5.96
N LYS A 310 -4.09 24.16 5.12
CA LYS A 310 -2.95 25.04 4.76
C LYS A 310 -2.13 25.51 5.96
N LYS A 311 -2.07 24.72 7.03
CA LYS A 311 -1.19 25.00 8.17
C LYS A 311 0.27 24.98 7.71
N ASP A 312 1.04 25.94 8.17
CA ASP A 312 2.49 25.95 7.93
C ASP A 312 3.16 24.74 8.60
N PRO A 313 3.95 23.93 7.87
CA PRO A 313 4.62 22.75 8.42
C PRO A 313 5.54 23.03 9.62
N LYS A 314 6.25 24.17 9.64
CA LYS A 314 7.14 24.52 10.76
C LYS A 314 6.33 24.81 12.02
N LEU A 315 5.26 25.59 11.91
CA LEU A 315 4.33 25.83 13.03
C LEU A 315 3.68 24.52 13.51
N GLY A 316 3.40 23.58 12.61
CA GLY A 316 2.92 22.24 12.97
C GLY A 316 3.91 21.44 13.81
N ILE A 317 5.21 21.52 13.48
CA ILE A 317 6.27 20.86 14.24
C ILE A 317 6.45 21.52 15.61
N GLU A 318 6.44 22.85 15.67
CA GLU A 318 6.49 23.59 16.94
C GLU A 318 5.35 23.19 17.88
N GLU A 319 4.13 23.05 17.36
CA GLU A 319 2.98 22.56 18.12
C GLU A 319 3.21 21.15 18.68
N LEU A 320 3.80 20.23 17.90
CA LEU A 320 4.14 18.88 18.39
C LEU A 320 5.18 18.89 19.50
N MET A 321 6.17 19.80 19.41
CA MET A 321 7.26 19.93 20.38
C MET A 321 6.81 20.60 21.69
N LEU A 322 5.82 21.50 21.62
CA LEU A 322 5.29 22.24 22.78
C LEU A 322 4.18 21.51 23.55
N ARG A 323 3.88 20.26 23.18
CA ARG A 323 2.91 19.43 23.90
C ARG A 323 3.35 19.17 25.34
N GLU A 324 2.38 18.93 26.21
CA GLU A 324 2.64 18.67 27.62
C GLU A 324 3.65 17.54 27.83
N LYS A 325 4.56 17.76 28.80
CA LYS A 325 5.56 16.76 29.19
C LYS A 325 4.86 15.46 29.61
N LYS A 326 5.38 14.33 29.11
CA LYS A 326 4.88 13.00 29.47
C LYS A 326 6.07 12.07 29.70
N SER A 327 5.88 11.06 30.55
CA SER A 327 6.84 9.95 30.64
C SER A 327 6.93 9.24 29.29
N GLU A 328 8.10 8.69 28.96
CA GLU A 328 8.24 7.79 27.82
C GLU A 328 7.49 6.47 28.04
N ILE A 329 7.31 6.10 29.32
CA ILE A 329 6.51 4.96 29.75
C ILE A 329 5.03 5.38 29.77
N PHE A 330 4.21 4.56 29.11
CA PHE A 330 2.75 4.66 28.86
C PHE A 330 1.96 5.73 29.65
#